data_AF-A0A847EZL6-F1
#
_entry.id   AF-A0A847EZL6-F1
#
_cell.length_a   1.000
_cell.length_b   1.000
_cell.length_c   1.000
_cell.angle_alpha   90.00
_cell.angle_beta   90.00
_cell.angle_gamma   90.00
#
_symmetry.space_group_name_H-M   'P 1'
#
loop_
_entity.id
_entity.type
_entity.pdbx_description
1 polymer ?
#
loop_
_entity_poly.entity_id
_entity_poly.type
_entity_poly.pdbx_seq_one_letter_code
_entity_poly.pdbx_strand_id
1 'polypeptide(L)' 'MQKLRCVVERITYQHPDNGYSVMKVKVKDYADLVTIVGNLLDVPVGSVLLCEGAWKVDRKYGNQFVVERWEE' A
#
# COMPACT_ATOMS: atom_id res chain seq x y z
N MET A 1 -5.73 13.61 6.36
CA MET A 1 -5.09 12.30 6.06
C MET A 1 -3.90 12.53 5.16
N GLN A 2 -2.85 11.71 5.26
CA GLN A 2 -1.65 11.88 4.43
C GLN A 2 -1.89 11.27 3.05
N LYS A 3 -1.26 11.85 2.02
CA LYS A 3 -1.28 11.30 0.66
C LYS A 3 0.07 10.71 0.30
N LEU A 4 0.07 9.57 -0.37
CA LEU A 4 1.26 8.83 -0.77
C LEU A 4 1.11 8.43 -2.24
N ARG A 5 1.95 9.00 -3.12
CA ARG A 5 2.04 8.55 -4.51
C ARG A 5 3.07 7.43 -4.60
N CYS A 6 2.68 6.29 -5.14
CA CYS A 6 3.52 5.11 -5.15
C CYS A 6 3.32 4.26 -6.41
N VAL A 7 4.25 3.34 -6.67
CA VAL A 7 4.14 2.32 -7.72
C VAL A 7 4.11 0.95 -7.06
N VAL A 8 3.17 0.10 -7.44
CA VAL A 8 3.07 -1.26 -6.89
C VAL A 8 4.20 -2.12 -7.46
N GLU A 9 5.11 -2.57 -6.61
CA GLU A 9 6.24 -3.40 -7.03
C GLU A 9 5.98 -4.88 -6.76
N ARG A 10 5.22 -5.19 -5.70
CA ARG A 10 4.90 -6.56 -5.32
C ARG A 10 3.65 -6.64 -4.45
N ILE A 11 2.77 -7.59 -4.77
CA ILE A 11 1.65 -7.99 -3.91
C ILE A 11 2.16 -9.09 -2.97
N THR A 12 2.12 -8.85 -1.66
CA THR A 12 2.57 -9.80 -0.63
C THR A 12 1.42 -10.73 -0.22
N TYR A 13 0.23 -10.18 -0.11
CA TYR A 13 -0.98 -10.90 0.22
C TYR A 13 -2.17 -10.16 -0.36
N GLN A 14 -3.18 -10.90 -0.82
CA GLN A 14 -4.46 -10.35 -1.21
C GLN A 14 -5.53 -11.34 -0.82
N HIS A 15 -6.50 -10.89 -0.03
CA HIS A 15 -7.63 -11.68 0.36
C HIS A 15 -8.68 -11.64 -0.76
N PRO A 16 -9.09 -12.80 -1.33
CA PRO A 16 -9.96 -12.84 -2.49
C PRO A 16 -11.36 -12.25 -2.23
N ASP A 17 -11.91 -12.47 -1.04
CA ASP A 17 -13.33 -12.11 -0.78
C ASP A 17 -13.57 -10.68 -0.31
N ASN A 18 -12.63 -10.06 0.41
CA ASN A 18 -12.85 -8.74 1.02
C ASN A 18 -11.93 -7.65 0.48
N GLY A 19 -10.98 -7.97 -0.41
CA GLY A 19 -10.08 -7.00 -1.01
C GLY A 19 -8.94 -6.51 -0.13
N TYR A 20 -8.76 -7.10 1.07
CA TYR A 20 -7.65 -6.75 1.93
C TYR A 20 -6.32 -7.18 1.31
N SER A 21 -5.48 -6.19 1.04
CA SER A 21 -4.22 -6.36 0.33
C SER A 21 -3.07 -5.83 1.17
N VAL A 22 -1.96 -6.55 1.13
CA VAL A 22 -0.66 -6.13 1.66
C VAL A 22 0.29 -6.04 0.48
N MET A 23 0.78 -4.85 0.19
CA MET A 23 1.60 -4.59 -0.99
C MET A 23 2.89 -3.86 -0.61
N LYS A 24 3.93 -4.10 -1.39
CA LYS A 24 5.18 -3.37 -1.35
C LYS A 24 5.22 -2.42 -2.53
N VAL A 25 5.42 -1.14 -2.22
CA VAL A 25 5.34 -0.06 -3.20
C VAL A 25 6.60 0.77 -3.18
N LYS A 26 6.97 1.28 -4.35
CA LYS A 26 8.04 2.26 -4.49
C LYS A 26 7.47 3.66 -4.35
N VAL A 27 8.07 4.46 -3.48
CA VAL A 27 7.71 5.86 -3.26
C VAL A 27 8.94 6.70 -3.59
N LYS A 28 8.75 7.82 -4.30
CA LYS A 28 9.86 8.62 -4.84
C LYS A 28 10.91 9.03 -3.80
N ASP A 29 10.48 9.35 -2.59
CA ASP A 29 11.35 9.88 -1.54
C ASP A 29 11.81 8.81 -0.53
N TYR A 30 11.49 7.55 -0.77
CA TYR A 30 11.88 6.43 0.08
C TYR A 30 12.91 5.56 -0.65
N ALA A 31 14.03 5.26 0.01
CA ALA A 31 15.06 4.38 -0.54
C ALA A 31 14.56 2.93 -0.66
N ASP A 32 13.82 2.48 0.35
CA ASP A 32 13.28 1.12 0.44
C ASP A 32 11.79 1.06 0.04
N LEU A 33 11.33 -0.15 -0.29
CA LEU A 33 9.92 -0.39 -0.55
C LEU A 33 9.08 -0.21 0.71
N VAL A 34 8.08 0.65 0.59
CA VAL A 34 7.09 0.92 1.63
C VAL A 34 6.04 -0.19 1.64
N THR A 35 5.63 -0.62 2.83
CA THR A 35 4.46 -1.51 2.97
C THR A 35 3.19 -0.67 3.02
N ILE A 36 2.24 -0.96 2.14
CA ILE A 36 0.88 -0.44 2.24
C ILE A 36 -0.08 -1.58 2.57
N VAL A 37 -1.12 -1.27 3.34
CA VAL A 37 -2.19 -2.20 3.71
C VAL A 37 -3.54 -1.53 3.58
N GLY A 38 -4.56 -2.23 3.12
CA GLY A 38 -5.90 -1.66 2.99
C GLY A 38 -6.78 -2.48 2.05
N ASN A 39 -7.93 -1.93 1.70
CA ASN A 39 -8.79 -2.52 0.67
C ASN A 39 -8.33 -2.01 -0.71
N LEU A 40 -7.46 -2.78 -1.37
CA LEU A 40 -6.93 -2.48 -2.70
C LEU A 40 -7.28 -3.64 -3.63
N LEU A 41 -8.54 -3.63 -4.10
CA LEU A 41 -9.09 -4.62 -5.02
C LEU A 41 -8.49 -4.45 -6.41
N ASP A 42 -8.12 -5.57 -7.03
CA ASP A 42 -7.73 -5.69 -8.43
C ASP A 42 -6.59 -4.76 -8.89
N VAL A 43 -5.75 -4.28 -7.97
CA VAL A 43 -4.59 -3.45 -8.32
C VAL A 43 -3.43 -4.35 -8.80
N PRO A 44 -3.01 -4.25 -10.08
CA PRO A 44 -1.90 -5.04 -10.59
C PRO A 44 -0.53 -4.47 -10.18
N VAL A 45 0.49 -5.31 -10.26
CA VAL A 45 1.88 -4.87 -10.15
C VAL A 45 2.21 -3.94 -11.32
N GLY A 46 2.89 -2.83 -11.02
CA GLY A 46 3.23 -1.77 -11.95
C GLY A 46 2.27 -0.58 -11.93
N SER A 47 1.08 -0.71 -11.30
CA SER A 47 0.13 0.40 -11.17
C SER A 47 0.71 1.53 -10.35
N VAL A 48 0.43 2.75 -10.80
CA VAL A 48 0.73 3.98 -10.06
C VAL A 48 -0.50 4.28 -9.23
N LEU A 49 -0.35 4.48 -7.93
CA LEU A 49 -1.46 4.81 -7.04
C LEU A 49 -1.22 6.13 -6.33
N LEU A 50 -2.28 6.90 -6.15
CA LEU A 50 -2.39 7.94 -5.14
C LEU A 50 -3.20 7.42 -3.95
N CYS A 51 -2.52 7.03 -2.88
CA CYS A 51 -3.16 6.53 -1.66
C CYS A 51 -3.37 7.65 -0.65
N GLU A 52 -4.49 7.63 0.07
CA GLU A 52 -4.78 8.48 1.21
C GLU A 52 -4.98 7.63 2.45
N GLY A 53 -4.35 8.04 3.56
CA GLY A 53 -4.33 7.22 4.76
C GLY A 53 -3.43 7.73 5.87
N ALA A 54 -2.96 6.79 6.69
CA ALA A 54 -2.13 7.08 7.85
C ALA A 54 -1.04 6.01 8.06
N TRP A 55 0.11 6.44 8.59
CA TRP A 55 1.15 5.51 9.03
C TRP A 55 0.76 4.85 10.34
N LYS A 56 1.01 3.54 10.41
CA LYS A 56 0.85 2.73 11.60
C LYS A 56 2.08 1.85 11.78
N VAL A 57 2.57 1.78 13.00
CA VAL A 57 3.65 0.86 13.36
C VAL A 57 3.02 -0.42 13.90
N ASP A 58 3.20 -1.52 13.18
CA ASP A 58 2.88 -2.86 13.66
C ASP A 58 4.07 -3.42 14.45
N ARG A 59 3.80 -4.05 15.60
CA ARG A 59 4.87 -4.60 16.47
C ARG A 59 5.65 -5.74 15.83
N LYS A 60 5.03 -6.49 14.90
CA LYS A 60 5.62 -7.65 14.24
C LYS A 60 6.19 -7.31 12.86
N TYR A 61 5.51 -6.43 12.13
CA TYR A 61 5.83 -6.13 10.73
C TYR A 61 6.45 -4.74 10.48
N GLY A 62 6.56 -3.92 11.52
CA GLY A 62 7.15 -2.59 11.43
C GLY A 62 6.19 -1.56 10.81
N ASN A 63 6.75 -0.56 10.14
CA ASN A 63 5.98 0.56 9.62
C ASN A 63 5.16 0.18 8.39
N GLN A 64 3.87 0.51 8.42
CA GLN A 64 2.90 0.25 7.36
C GLN A 64 2.06 1.50 7.12
N PHE A 65 1.77 1.79 5.86
CA PHE A 65 0.82 2.82 5.50
C PHE A 65 -0.56 2.19 5.33
N VAL A 66 -1.50 2.54 6.21
CA VAL A 66 -2.89 2.08 6.15
C VAL A 66 -3.63 2.97 5.17
N VAL A 67 -4.01 2.39 4.04
CA VAL A 67 -4.76 3.03 2.95
C VAL A 67 -6.24 2.96 3.26
N GLU A 68 -6.88 4.12 3.32
CA GLU A 68 -8.32 4.27 3.50
C GLU A 68 -9.02 4.60 2.18
N ARG A 69 -8.34 5.34 1.29
CA ARG A 69 -8.80 5.65 -0.06
C ARG A 69 -7.63 5.61 -1.03
N TRP A 70 -7.87 5.24 -2.28
CA TRP A 70 -6.84 5.28 -3.33
C TRP A 70 -7.47 5.57 -4.69
N GLU A 71 -6.64 6.06 -5.60
CA GLU A 71 -6.95 6.31 -7.01
C GLU A 71 -5.75 5.85 -7.85
N GLU A 72 -6.00 5.27 -9.03
CA GLU A 72 -4.96 4.84 -10.00
C GLU A 72 -4.59 5.97 -10.97
#